data_AF-A0A0J1BGP9-F1
#
_entry.id   AF-A0A0J1BGP9-F1
#
_cell.length_a   1.000
_cell.length_b   1.000
_cell.length_c   1.000
_cell.angle_alpha   90.00
_cell.angle_beta   90.00
_cell.angle_gamma   90.00
#
_symmetry.space_group_name_H-M   'P 1'
#
loop_
_entity.id
_entity.type
_entity.pdbx_description
1 polymer ?
#
loop_
_entity_poly.entity_id
_entity_poly.type
_entity_poly.pdbx_seq_one_letter_code
_entity_poly.pdbx_strand_id
1 'polypeptide(L)'
;MSHEYYKTKCLEHLDRVMVSHACAFALPNEDLSAKLRGTNEEKRQQFVNDIHFVALKTNFELFLARSLRQVWLEHFDDIRISDSEKVTLAEVANLASVEDLRNFVVDQLVPRHGLQRLGKAIQEVTGVSLPSIAGRHWPQVAITFGIRHLIEHGNGRTDSRFFDQQSGNWNGSSFSRREIPSVGEKIEILCTDIQASDNAMREVVPQLSERLSNWTPR
;
A
#
# COMPACT_ATOMS: atom_id res chain seq x y z
N MET A 1 -24.54 0.84 1.11
CA MET A 1 -23.67 -0.36 1.22
C MET A 1 -23.78 -0.88 2.64
N SER A 2 -24.14 -2.16 2.85
CA SER A 2 -24.29 -2.70 4.21
C SER A 2 -22.92 -2.97 4.84
N HIS A 3 -22.83 -2.84 6.17
CA HIS A 3 -21.63 -3.18 6.95
C HIS A 3 -21.16 -4.62 6.69
N GLU A 4 -22.10 -5.51 6.41
CA GLU A 4 -21.87 -6.91 6.07
C GLU A 4 -21.17 -7.09 4.72
N TYR A 5 -21.56 -6.31 3.70
CA TYR A 5 -20.89 -6.29 2.40
C TYR A 5 -19.42 -5.85 2.51
N TYR A 6 -19.15 -4.85 3.35
CA TYR A 6 -17.79 -4.37 3.59
C TYR A 6 -16.94 -5.43 4.29
N LYS A 7 -17.47 -6.09 5.32
CA LYS A 7 -16.80 -7.18 6.05
C LYS A 7 -16.46 -8.35 5.11
N THR A 8 -17.39 -8.77 4.25
CA THR A 8 -17.13 -9.81 3.26
C THR A 8 -16.02 -9.41 2.29
N LYS A 9 -16.01 -8.16 1.82
CA LYS A 9 -14.94 -7.66 0.94
C LYS A 9 -13.58 -7.58 1.64
N CYS A 10 -13.56 -7.23 2.92
CA CYS A 10 -12.33 -7.26 3.72
C CYS A 10 -11.79 -8.68 3.92
N LEU A 11 -12.65 -9.68 4.12
CA LEU A 11 -12.24 -11.08 4.24
C LEU A 11 -11.76 -11.65 2.89
N GLU A 12 -12.48 -11.38 1.79
CA GLU A 12 -12.01 -11.71 0.44
C GLU A 12 -10.65 -11.04 0.11
N HIS A 13 -10.45 -9.82 0.61
CA HIS A 13 -9.20 -9.09 0.48
C HIS A 13 -8.08 -9.71 1.33
N LEU A 14 -8.35 -10.07 2.58
CA LEU A 14 -7.41 -10.75 3.45
C LEU A 14 -6.98 -12.09 2.83
N ASP A 15 -7.93 -12.86 2.29
CA ASP A 15 -7.64 -14.09 1.56
C ASP A 15 -6.80 -13.84 0.32
N ARG A 16 -7.09 -12.79 -0.46
CA ARG A 16 -6.26 -12.43 -1.63
C ARG A 16 -4.85 -12.00 -1.23
N VAL A 17 -4.70 -11.26 -0.13
CA VAL A 17 -3.40 -10.85 0.41
C VAL A 17 -2.65 -12.06 0.95
N MET A 18 -3.30 -12.96 1.70
CA MET A 18 -2.69 -14.20 2.18
C MET A 18 -2.31 -15.13 1.04
N VAL A 19 -3.15 -15.25 0.02
CA VAL A 19 -2.85 -15.97 -1.23
C VAL A 19 -1.68 -15.31 -1.94
N SER A 20 -1.64 -13.98 -1.99
CA SER A 20 -0.57 -13.20 -2.60
C SER A 20 0.76 -13.38 -1.87
N HIS A 21 0.76 -13.41 -0.54
CA HIS A 21 1.89 -13.83 0.28
C HIS A 21 2.26 -15.30 0.01
N ALA A 22 1.32 -16.25 0.03
CA ALA A 22 1.58 -17.67 -0.23
C ALA A 22 2.15 -17.91 -1.65
N CYS A 23 1.72 -17.15 -2.64
CA CYS A 23 2.23 -17.18 -4.02
C CYS A 23 3.61 -16.54 -4.12
N ALA A 24 3.86 -15.42 -3.41
CA ALA A 24 5.17 -14.77 -3.37
C ALA A 24 6.23 -15.61 -2.64
N PHE A 25 5.83 -16.45 -1.68
CA PHE A 25 6.72 -17.29 -0.87
C PHE A 25 6.69 -18.79 -1.24
N ALA A 26 5.99 -19.16 -2.31
CA ALA A 26 5.89 -20.52 -2.83
C ALA A 26 5.56 -21.60 -1.78
N LEU A 27 4.26 -21.74 -1.46
CA LEU A 27 3.68 -23.06 -1.19
C LEU A 27 2.57 -23.33 -2.21
N PRO A 28 2.52 -24.52 -2.82
CA PRO A 28 1.44 -24.90 -3.73
C PRO A 28 0.15 -25.00 -2.93
N ASN A 29 -0.70 -23.97 -3.03
CA ASN A 29 -2.01 -23.99 -2.39
C ASN A 29 -2.99 -24.75 -3.30
N GLU A 30 -3.52 -25.87 -2.80
CA GLU A 30 -4.52 -26.69 -3.49
C GLU A 30 -5.76 -25.87 -3.90
N ASP A 31 -6.09 -24.83 -3.13
CA ASP A 31 -7.23 -23.96 -3.35
C ASP A 31 -7.02 -22.98 -4.54
N LEU A 32 -5.77 -22.58 -4.78
CA LEU A 32 -5.39 -21.81 -5.97
C LEU A 32 -5.48 -22.68 -7.22
N SER A 33 -5.02 -23.92 -7.11
CA SER A 33 -5.07 -24.90 -8.19
C SER A 33 -6.52 -25.24 -8.57
N ALA A 34 -7.43 -25.31 -7.60
CA ALA A 34 -8.86 -25.51 -7.83
C ALA A 34 -9.52 -24.32 -8.54
N LYS A 35 -9.21 -23.07 -8.14
CA LYS A 35 -9.72 -21.84 -8.80
C LYS A 35 -9.25 -21.69 -10.26
N LEU A 36 -8.14 -22.34 -10.63
CA LEU A 36 -7.54 -22.24 -11.96
C LEU A 36 -7.92 -23.39 -12.90
N ARG A 37 -8.59 -24.44 -12.42
CA ARG A 37 -9.06 -25.57 -13.25
C ARG A 37 -10.18 -25.09 -14.20
N GLY A 38 -9.93 -25.17 -15.52
CA GLY A 38 -10.91 -24.88 -16.57
C GLY A 38 -10.86 -23.45 -17.17
N THR A 39 -9.93 -22.61 -16.72
CA THR A 39 -9.73 -21.25 -17.26
C THR A 39 -8.80 -21.25 -18.46
N ASN A 40 -9.13 -20.46 -19.51
CA ASN A 40 -8.22 -20.17 -20.62
C ASN A 40 -6.87 -19.62 -20.09
N GLU A 41 -5.75 -20.01 -20.69
CA GLU A 41 -4.38 -19.67 -20.28
C GLU A 41 -4.18 -18.16 -20.04
N GLU A 42 -4.74 -17.33 -20.92
CA GLU A 42 -4.70 -15.87 -20.79
C GLU A 42 -5.38 -15.36 -19.52
N LYS A 43 -6.54 -15.94 -19.15
CA LYS A 43 -7.26 -15.57 -17.92
C LYS A 43 -6.48 -15.99 -16.68
N ARG A 44 -5.82 -17.14 -16.73
CA ARG A 44 -4.94 -17.61 -15.66
C ARG A 44 -3.75 -16.68 -15.49
N GLN A 45 -3.08 -16.31 -16.59
CA GLN A 45 -1.94 -15.41 -16.55
C GLN A 45 -2.32 -14.04 -16.00
N GLN A 46 -3.46 -13.48 -16.42
CA GLN A 46 -3.94 -12.20 -15.88
C GLN A 46 -4.23 -12.28 -14.37
N PHE A 47 -4.85 -13.36 -13.91
CA PHE A 47 -5.12 -13.57 -12.48
C PHE A 47 -3.82 -13.64 -11.66
N VAL A 48 -2.81 -14.37 -12.16
CA VAL A 48 -1.49 -14.45 -11.53
C VAL A 48 -0.84 -13.07 -11.48
N ASN A 49 -0.89 -12.30 -12.58
CA ASN A 49 -0.35 -10.95 -12.63
C ASN A 49 -1.05 -10.03 -11.62
N ASP A 50 -2.38 -10.07 -11.54
CA ASP A 50 -3.18 -9.30 -10.58
C ASP A 50 -2.73 -9.60 -9.14
N ILE A 51 -2.50 -10.88 -8.80
CA ILE A 51 -2.01 -11.30 -7.47
C ILE A 51 -0.62 -10.76 -7.17
N HIS A 52 0.34 -10.91 -8.09
CA HIS A 52 1.70 -10.41 -7.90
C HIS A 52 1.71 -8.88 -7.72
N PHE A 53 0.85 -8.18 -8.47
CA PHE A 53 0.74 -6.74 -8.41
C PHE A 53 0.12 -6.24 -7.09
N VAL A 54 -0.73 -7.03 -6.44
CA VAL A 54 -1.21 -6.78 -5.08
C VAL A 54 -0.11 -7.04 -4.05
N ALA A 55 0.63 -8.17 -4.17
CA ALA A 55 1.70 -8.55 -3.24
C ALA A 55 2.76 -7.47 -3.09
N LEU A 56 3.23 -6.98 -4.25
CA LEU A 56 4.29 -5.98 -4.33
C LEU A 56 3.99 -4.75 -3.47
N LYS A 57 2.74 -4.31 -3.50
CA LYS A 57 2.31 -3.11 -2.75
C LYS A 57 2.14 -3.37 -1.29
N THR A 58 1.60 -4.54 -0.91
CA THR A 58 1.49 -4.90 0.51
C THR A 58 2.87 -4.86 1.16
N ASN A 59 3.90 -5.35 0.47
CA ASN A 59 5.29 -5.27 0.95
C ASN A 59 5.77 -3.82 1.11
N PHE A 60 5.48 -2.95 0.13
CA PHE A 60 5.87 -1.54 0.20
C PHE A 60 5.11 -0.75 1.27
N GLU A 61 3.80 -0.98 1.45
CA GLU A 61 3.03 -0.38 2.55
C GLU A 61 3.52 -0.85 3.92
N LEU A 62 3.85 -2.14 4.05
CA LEU A 62 4.42 -2.69 5.27
C LEU A 62 5.77 -2.04 5.59
N PHE A 63 6.62 -1.83 4.58
CA PHE A 63 7.86 -1.07 4.75
C PHE A 63 7.58 0.36 5.26
N LEU A 64 6.72 1.12 4.58
CA LEU A 64 6.37 2.49 4.97
C LEU A 64 5.81 2.56 6.40
N ALA A 65 4.89 1.65 6.76
CA ALA A 65 4.31 1.59 8.09
C ALA A 65 5.37 1.30 9.16
N ARG A 66 6.29 0.38 8.90
CA ARG A 66 7.41 0.05 9.81
C ARG A 66 8.38 1.21 9.95
N SER A 67 8.77 1.85 8.85
CA SER A 67 9.65 3.02 8.89
C SER A 67 9.03 4.18 9.66
N LEU A 68 7.75 4.48 9.42
CA LEU A 68 7.04 5.52 10.14
C LEU A 68 6.89 5.18 11.64
N ARG A 69 6.58 3.92 11.98
CA ARG A 69 6.56 3.44 13.36
C ARG A 69 7.92 3.60 14.03
N GLN A 70 9.01 3.30 13.33
CA GLN A 70 10.36 3.47 13.86
C GLN A 70 10.67 4.93 14.18
N VAL A 71 10.38 5.85 13.26
CA VAL A 71 10.55 7.31 13.48
C VAL A 71 9.74 7.78 14.69
N TRP A 72 8.47 7.36 14.77
CA TRP A 72 7.61 7.68 15.91
C TRP A 72 8.11 7.14 17.23
N LEU A 73 8.64 5.91 17.23
CA LEU A 73 9.23 5.35 18.43
C LEU A 73 10.47 6.16 18.78
N GLU A 74 11.48 6.25 17.92
CA GLU A 74 12.77 6.91 18.21
C GLU A 74 12.62 8.34 18.73
N HIS A 75 11.62 9.08 18.24
CA HIS A 75 11.39 10.49 18.59
C HIS A 75 10.09 10.72 19.35
N PHE A 76 9.56 9.71 20.06
CA PHE A 76 8.25 9.77 20.70
C PHE A 76 8.08 10.99 21.63
N ASP A 77 9.11 11.31 22.41
CA ASP A 77 9.08 12.42 23.37
C ASP A 77 9.23 13.79 22.70
N ASP A 78 9.83 13.83 21.51
CA ASP A 78 10.14 15.06 20.77
C ASP A 78 9.06 15.42 19.74
N ILE A 79 8.36 14.41 19.20
CA ILE A 79 7.26 14.63 18.26
C ILE A 79 6.04 15.08 19.06
N ARG A 80 5.70 16.37 18.92
CA ARG A 80 4.47 16.91 19.49
C ARG A 80 3.27 16.15 18.94
N ILE A 81 2.56 15.45 19.84
CA ILE A 81 1.24 14.91 19.58
C ILE A 81 0.27 16.11 19.56
N SER A 82 0.24 16.86 18.46
CA SER A 82 -0.85 17.79 18.21
C SER A 82 -2.07 16.97 17.81
N ASP A 83 -3.06 16.95 18.71
CA ASP A 83 -4.40 16.40 18.59
C ASP A 83 -4.51 14.86 18.57
N SER A 84 -4.40 14.21 19.74
CA SER A 84 -4.90 12.84 19.90
C SER A 84 -6.33 12.81 20.45
N GLU A 85 -7.31 13.18 19.63
CA GLU A 85 -8.70 12.73 19.80
C GLU A 85 -8.84 11.19 19.68
N LYS A 86 -7.76 10.49 19.31
CA LYS A 86 -7.74 9.04 19.03
C LYS A 86 -7.41 8.14 20.23
N VAL A 87 -6.99 8.70 21.37
CA VAL A 87 -6.57 7.92 22.54
C VAL A 87 -7.37 8.39 23.75
N THR A 88 -8.18 7.51 24.32
CA THR A 88 -8.98 7.85 25.51
C THR A 88 -8.19 7.62 26.80
N LEU A 89 -8.47 8.42 27.83
CA LEU A 89 -7.84 8.25 29.16
C LEU A 89 -8.14 6.86 29.77
N ALA A 90 -9.27 6.24 29.41
CA ALA A 90 -9.64 4.91 29.88
C ALA A 90 -8.76 3.81 29.27
N GLU A 91 -8.36 3.94 28.00
CA GLU A 91 -7.43 2.98 27.37
C GLU A 91 -6.03 3.10 27.97
N VAL A 92 -5.58 4.33 28.24
CA VAL A 92 -4.28 4.59 28.89
C VAL A 92 -4.21 4.02 30.31
N ALA A 93 -5.29 4.13 31.09
CA ALA A 93 -5.33 3.65 32.47
C ALA A 93 -5.20 2.12 32.61
N ASN A 94 -5.44 1.36 31.54
CA ASN A 94 -5.34 -0.11 31.52
C ASN A 94 -3.95 -0.63 31.13
N LEU A 95 -2.98 0.26 30.85
CA LEU A 95 -1.65 -0.14 30.40
C LEU A 95 -0.73 -0.42 31.59
N ALA A 96 0.05 -1.50 31.48
CA ALA A 96 0.89 -2.00 32.59
C ALA A 96 2.18 -1.20 32.78
N SER A 97 2.64 -0.49 31.75
CA SER A 97 3.89 0.27 31.78
C SER A 97 3.89 1.48 30.84
N VAL A 98 4.89 2.35 30.99
CA VAL A 98 5.14 3.49 30.09
C VAL A 98 5.54 3.01 28.68
N GLU A 99 6.24 1.88 28.58
CA GLU A 99 6.59 1.28 27.29
C GLU A 99 5.34 0.77 26.55
N ASP A 100 4.38 0.20 27.28
CA ASP A 100 3.08 -0.20 26.72
C ASP A 100 2.29 1.02 26.25
N LEU A 101 2.33 2.13 26.98
CA LEU A 101 1.74 3.41 26.58
C LEU A 101 2.32 3.95 25.29
N ARG A 102 3.66 4.01 25.19
CA ARG A 102 4.35 4.49 23.99
C ARG A 102 3.99 3.64 22.77
N ASN A 103 4.08 2.32 22.88
CA ASN A 103 3.72 1.42 21.79
C ASN A 103 2.24 1.55 21.41
N PHE A 104 1.34 1.61 22.40
CA PHE A 104 -0.09 1.77 22.15
C PHE A 104 -0.42 3.06 21.40
N VAL A 105 0.12 4.20 21.85
CA VAL A 105 -0.11 5.50 21.20
C VAL A 105 0.41 5.49 19.77
N VAL A 106 1.63 4.97 19.55
CA VAL A 106 2.20 4.86 18.20
C VAL A 106 1.32 4.00 17.29
N ASP A 107 0.81 2.87 17.78
CA ASP A 107 -0.05 1.98 16.99
C ASP A 107 -1.41 2.61 16.63
N GLN A 108 -1.89 3.62 17.39
CA GLN A 108 -3.08 4.41 17.05
C GLN A 108 -2.80 5.56 16.07
N LEU A 109 -1.59 6.12 16.12
CA LEU A 109 -1.20 7.25 15.28
C LEU A 109 -0.74 6.82 13.88
N VAL A 110 -0.01 5.71 13.78
CA VAL A 110 0.54 5.20 12.52
C VAL A 110 -0.54 4.45 11.72
N PRO A 111 -0.89 4.91 10.51
CA PRO A 111 -1.84 4.18 9.66
C PRO A 111 -1.32 2.79 9.32
N ARG A 112 -2.19 1.77 9.40
CA ARG A 112 -1.82 0.38 9.08
C ARG A 112 -1.63 0.12 7.58
N HIS A 113 -2.33 0.86 6.72
CA HIS A 113 -2.33 0.66 5.28
C HIS A 113 -2.77 1.92 4.53
N GLY A 114 -2.59 1.91 3.21
CA GLY A 114 -2.99 2.97 2.28
C GLY A 114 -1.88 3.98 2.05
N LEU A 115 -1.25 3.93 0.87
CA LEU A 115 -0.17 4.85 0.45
C LEU A 115 -0.47 6.33 0.76
N GLN A 116 -1.67 6.82 0.48
CA GLN A 116 -2.03 8.23 0.74
C GLN A 116 -2.02 8.55 2.24
N ARG A 117 -2.51 7.64 3.09
CA ARG A 117 -2.54 7.82 4.55
C ARG A 117 -1.14 7.76 5.13
N LEU A 118 -0.36 6.75 4.73
CA LEU A 118 1.03 6.59 5.13
C LEU A 118 1.88 7.78 4.67
N GLY A 119 1.72 8.21 3.43
CA GLY A 119 2.44 9.37 2.89
C GLY A 119 2.08 10.68 3.57
N LYS A 120 0.79 10.89 3.90
CA LYS A 120 0.36 12.04 4.69
C LYS A 120 0.97 12.01 6.09
N ALA A 121 0.94 10.87 6.77
CA ALA A 121 1.51 10.74 8.11
C ALA A 121 3.05 10.95 8.11
N ILE A 122 3.76 10.43 7.10
CA ILE A 122 5.19 10.72 6.91
C ILE A 122 5.42 12.22 6.72
N GLN A 123 4.62 12.88 5.89
CA GLN A 123 4.75 14.33 5.65
C GLN A 123 4.43 15.16 6.89
N GLU A 124 3.41 14.79 7.67
CA GLU A 124 3.04 15.48 8.90
C GLU A 124 4.14 15.37 9.95
N VAL A 125 4.75 14.19 10.09
CA VAL A 125 5.84 13.96 11.06
C VAL A 125 7.14 14.62 10.61
N THR A 126 7.53 14.38 9.35
CA THR A 126 8.90 14.70 8.90
C THR A 126 9.00 16.01 8.12
N GLY A 127 7.88 16.56 7.66
CA GLY A 127 7.83 17.68 6.72
C GLY A 127 8.18 17.32 5.28
N VAL A 128 8.54 16.06 5.00
CA VAL A 128 8.97 15.60 3.68
C VAL A 128 7.89 14.73 3.04
N SER A 129 7.55 15.01 1.77
CA SER A 129 6.52 14.26 1.05
C SER A 129 7.09 13.03 0.34
N LEU A 130 6.31 11.94 0.30
CA LEU A 130 6.68 10.72 -0.45
C LEU A 130 7.01 10.97 -1.94
N PRO A 131 6.25 11.80 -2.70
CA PRO A 131 6.61 12.12 -4.08
C PRO A 131 8.00 12.74 -4.19
N SER A 132 8.36 13.63 -3.27
CA SER A 132 9.68 14.28 -3.28
C SER A 132 10.81 13.29 -3.01
N ILE A 133 10.59 12.29 -2.16
CA ILE A 133 11.60 11.26 -1.85
C ILE A 133 11.70 10.27 -3.01
N ALA A 134 10.57 9.88 -3.59
CA ALA A 134 10.55 8.91 -4.69
C ALA A 134 11.04 9.51 -6.03
N GLY A 135 10.98 10.84 -6.18
CA GLY A 135 11.48 11.56 -7.35
C GLY A 135 10.90 11.01 -8.65
N ARG A 136 11.78 10.65 -9.59
CA ARG A 136 11.39 10.10 -10.91
C ARG A 136 10.60 8.79 -10.84
N HIS A 137 10.67 8.06 -9.72
CA HIS A 137 9.96 6.79 -9.54
C HIS A 137 8.53 6.98 -9.03
N TRP A 138 8.19 8.19 -8.56
CA TRP A 138 6.87 8.48 -8.02
C TRP A 138 5.72 8.11 -8.97
N PRO A 139 5.77 8.45 -10.28
CA PRO A 139 4.65 8.13 -11.17
C PRO A 139 4.39 6.62 -11.26
N GLN A 140 5.44 5.79 -11.34
CA GLN A 140 5.32 4.34 -11.31
C GLN A 140 4.69 3.86 -10.00
N VAL A 141 5.17 4.33 -8.85
CA VAL A 141 4.62 3.95 -7.54
C VAL A 141 3.15 4.35 -7.44
N ALA A 142 2.81 5.59 -7.78
CA ALA A 142 1.45 6.12 -7.68
C ALA A 142 0.45 5.35 -8.58
N ILE A 143 0.78 5.18 -9.87
CA ILE A 143 -0.05 4.39 -10.81
C ILE A 143 -0.26 2.99 -10.28
N THR A 144 0.82 2.35 -9.84
CA THR A 144 0.79 1.03 -9.27
C THR A 144 -0.25 1.00 -8.15
N PHE A 145 -0.15 1.85 -7.12
CA PHE A 145 -1.14 1.90 -6.04
C PHE A 145 -2.58 2.16 -6.51
N GLY A 146 -2.78 3.08 -7.47
CA GLY A 146 -4.08 3.32 -8.10
C GLY A 146 -4.68 2.06 -8.73
N ILE A 147 -3.90 1.32 -9.52
CA ILE A 147 -4.36 0.09 -10.17
C ILE A 147 -4.70 -1.00 -9.14
N ARG A 148 -3.99 -1.09 -8.00
CA ARG A 148 -4.38 -2.05 -6.93
C ARG A 148 -5.76 -1.74 -6.40
N HIS A 149 -6.05 -0.48 -6.14
CA HIS A 149 -7.37 -0.06 -5.68
C HIS A 149 -8.45 -0.56 -6.65
N LEU A 150 -8.20 -0.46 -7.95
CA LEU A 150 -9.11 -0.99 -8.97
C LEU A 150 -9.21 -2.51 -8.94
N ILE A 151 -8.11 -3.26 -8.79
CA ILE A 151 -8.15 -4.73 -8.65
C ILE A 151 -8.98 -5.14 -7.42
N GLU A 152 -8.78 -4.47 -6.30
CA GLU A 152 -9.40 -4.79 -5.02
C GLU A 152 -10.89 -4.45 -4.98
N HIS A 153 -11.29 -3.31 -5.56
CA HIS A 153 -12.63 -2.77 -5.40
C HIS A 153 -13.47 -2.75 -6.68
N GLY A 154 -12.82 -2.80 -7.86
CA GLY A 154 -13.44 -2.67 -9.17
C GLY A 154 -13.13 -3.81 -10.14
N ASN A 155 -12.55 -4.92 -9.67
CA ASN A 155 -12.11 -6.04 -10.54
C ASN A 155 -11.14 -5.59 -11.66
N GLY A 156 -10.30 -4.61 -11.35
CA GLY A 156 -9.32 -4.01 -12.25
C GLY A 156 -9.91 -3.02 -13.25
N ARG A 157 -11.20 -2.68 -13.16
CA ARG A 157 -11.84 -1.68 -14.02
C ARG A 157 -11.61 -0.28 -13.48
N THR A 158 -11.29 0.66 -14.37
CA THR A 158 -11.10 2.08 -14.04
C THR A 158 -12.38 2.72 -13.54
N ASP A 159 -12.23 3.66 -12.61
CA ASP A 159 -13.30 4.53 -12.12
C ASP A 159 -12.89 6.01 -12.28
N SER A 160 -13.83 6.94 -12.06
CA SER A 160 -13.54 8.38 -12.16
C SER A 160 -12.44 8.83 -11.20
N ARG A 161 -12.41 8.25 -10.00
CA ARG A 161 -11.40 8.56 -8.98
C ARG A 161 -9.99 8.22 -9.45
N PHE A 162 -9.81 7.12 -10.16
CA PHE A 162 -8.53 6.76 -10.74
C PHE A 162 -8.04 7.84 -11.71
N PHE A 163 -8.90 8.30 -12.61
CA PHE A 163 -8.55 9.37 -13.55
C PHE A 163 -8.15 10.66 -12.84
N ASP A 164 -8.94 11.10 -11.88
CA ASP A 164 -8.70 12.33 -11.13
C ASP A 164 -7.36 12.29 -10.39
N GLN A 165 -6.97 11.12 -9.87
CA GLN A 165 -5.80 10.97 -9.00
C GLN A 165 -4.54 10.51 -9.73
N GLN A 166 -4.68 9.82 -10.86
CA GLN A 166 -3.59 9.05 -11.46
C GLN A 166 -3.27 9.45 -12.90
N SER A 167 -4.14 10.18 -13.61
CA SER A 167 -3.88 10.62 -14.99
C SER A 167 -2.55 11.35 -15.16
N GLY A 168 -2.20 12.25 -14.22
CA GLY A 168 -0.93 12.97 -14.22
C GLY A 168 0.32 12.10 -14.03
N ASN A 169 0.16 10.89 -13.49
CA ASN A 169 1.26 9.93 -13.27
C ASN A 169 1.38 8.90 -14.41
N TRP A 170 0.40 8.84 -15.33
CA TRP A 170 0.33 7.78 -16.35
C TRP A 170 1.58 7.74 -17.23
N ASN A 171 1.93 8.90 -17.81
CA ASN A 171 3.04 9.05 -18.76
C ASN A 171 4.42 8.82 -18.13
N GLY A 172 4.54 8.89 -16.80
CA GLY A 172 5.77 8.60 -16.08
C GLY A 172 5.93 7.13 -15.68
N SER A 173 5.02 6.25 -16.10
CA SER A 173 4.98 4.84 -15.71
C SER A 173 5.13 3.90 -16.92
N SER A 174 5.41 2.63 -16.66
CA SER A 174 5.44 1.55 -17.65
C SER A 174 4.10 1.32 -18.35
N PHE A 175 3.00 1.79 -17.76
CA PHE A 175 1.65 1.67 -18.32
C PHE A 175 1.43 2.61 -19.50
N SER A 176 2.21 3.69 -19.61
CA SER A 176 2.16 4.68 -20.69
C SER A 176 2.40 4.14 -22.10
N ARG A 177 2.91 2.91 -22.23
CA ARG A 177 3.00 2.18 -23.50
C ARG A 177 1.63 1.95 -24.15
N ARG A 178 0.56 2.09 -23.36
CA ARG A 178 -0.83 1.99 -23.78
C ARG A 178 -1.56 3.29 -23.42
N GLU A 179 -2.60 3.58 -24.17
CA GLU A 179 -3.55 4.63 -23.79
C GLU A 179 -4.18 4.30 -22.43
N ILE A 180 -4.51 5.34 -21.67
CA ILE A 180 -5.21 5.17 -20.40
C ILE A 180 -6.62 4.62 -20.66
N PRO A 181 -7.01 3.47 -20.07
CA PRO A 181 -8.31 2.86 -20.35
C PRO A 181 -9.46 3.74 -19.84
N SER A 182 -10.50 3.93 -20.66
CA SER A 182 -11.70 4.72 -20.34
C SER A 182 -12.42 4.18 -19.10
N VAL A 183 -13.21 5.01 -18.41
CA VAL A 183 -13.95 4.60 -17.20
C VAL A 183 -14.77 3.33 -17.46
N GLY A 184 -14.59 2.33 -16.60
CA GLY A 184 -15.24 1.02 -16.70
C GLY A 184 -14.44 -0.01 -17.49
N GLU A 185 -13.40 0.38 -18.23
CA GLU A 185 -12.53 -0.56 -18.94
C GLU A 185 -11.53 -1.21 -17.99
N LYS A 186 -11.19 -2.48 -18.26
CA LYS A 186 -10.24 -3.24 -17.43
C LYS A 186 -8.81 -2.87 -17.80
N ILE A 187 -8.01 -2.55 -16.80
CA ILE A 187 -6.56 -2.39 -16.97
C ILE A 187 -5.92 -3.76 -17.14
N GLU A 188 -5.16 -3.92 -18.21
CA GLU A 188 -4.32 -5.07 -18.44
C GLU A 188 -2.94 -4.87 -17.78
N ILE A 189 -2.49 -5.89 -17.05
CA ILE A 189 -1.21 -5.83 -16.30
C ILE A 189 -0.27 -6.86 -16.90
N LEU A 190 0.86 -6.38 -17.41
CA LEU A 190 1.89 -7.24 -18.01
C LEU A 190 2.99 -7.54 -16.99
N CYS A 191 3.73 -8.62 -17.23
CA CYS A 191 4.90 -8.97 -16.41
C CYS A 191 5.92 -7.82 -16.34
N THR A 192 6.10 -7.09 -17.44
CA THR A 192 7.01 -5.92 -17.47
C THR A 192 6.53 -4.76 -16.60
N ASP A 193 5.22 -4.61 -16.36
CA ASP A 193 4.69 -3.59 -15.44
C ASP A 193 4.94 -3.96 -13.98
N ILE A 194 4.84 -5.26 -13.66
CA ILE A 194 5.19 -5.80 -12.34
C ILE A 194 6.68 -5.55 -12.07
N GLN A 195 7.55 -5.89 -13.01
CA GLN A 195 9.00 -5.67 -12.89
C GLN A 195 9.36 -4.18 -12.75
N ALA A 196 8.77 -3.31 -13.57
CA ALA A 196 8.99 -1.87 -13.47
C ALA A 196 8.55 -1.33 -12.10
N SER A 197 7.44 -1.84 -11.57
CA SER A 197 6.94 -1.48 -10.24
C SER A 197 7.85 -1.97 -9.11
N ASP A 198 8.34 -3.21 -9.19
CA ASP A 198 9.29 -3.76 -8.21
C ASP A 198 10.57 -2.94 -8.19
N ASN A 199 11.15 -2.68 -9.37
CA ASN A 199 12.36 -1.88 -9.49
C ASN A 199 12.17 -0.47 -8.93
N ALA A 200 11.06 0.20 -9.28
CA ALA A 200 10.74 1.52 -8.73
C ALA A 200 10.64 1.49 -7.20
N MET A 201 9.94 0.52 -6.61
CA MET A 201 9.82 0.41 -5.16
C MET A 201 11.17 0.10 -4.50
N ARG A 202 11.98 -0.79 -5.09
CA ARG A 202 13.33 -1.11 -4.61
C ARG A 202 14.28 0.07 -4.67
N GLU A 203 14.17 0.93 -5.68
CA GLU A 203 14.98 2.16 -5.78
C GLU A 203 14.49 3.25 -4.79
N VAL A 204 13.20 3.29 -4.48
CA VAL A 204 12.62 4.25 -3.53
C VAL A 204 12.90 3.88 -2.07
N VAL A 205 12.91 2.59 -1.72
CA VAL A 205 13.20 2.11 -0.36
C VAL A 205 14.49 2.70 0.24
N PRO A 206 15.67 2.63 -0.39
CA PRO A 206 16.90 3.18 0.19
C PRO A 206 16.84 4.70 0.33
N GLN A 207 16.21 5.42 -0.60
CA GLN A 207 16.03 6.87 -0.53
C GLN A 207 15.16 7.27 0.67
N LEU A 208 14.10 6.50 0.93
CA LEU A 208 13.26 6.65 2.12
C LEU A 208 14.02 6.34 3.40
N SER A 209 14.71 5.20 3.45
CA SER A 209 15.50 4.82 4.62
C SER A 209 16.53 5.88 4.96
N GLU A 210 17.32 6.34 3.99
CA GLU A 210 18.33 7.39 4.20
C GLU A 210 17.70 8.69 4.68
N ARG A 211 16.57 9.12 4.09
CA ARG A 211 15.89 10.34 4.49
C ARG A 211 15.28 10.29 5.88
N LEU A 212 14.70 9.15 6.25
CA LEU A 212 14.06 8.98 7.55
C LEU A 212 15.09 8.74 8.66
N SER A 213 16.17 7.99 8.41
CA SER A 213 17.23 7.75 9.40
C SER A 213 18.07 9.00 9.71
N ASN A 214 18.18 9.93 8.77
CA ASN A 214 18.89 11.20 8.98
C ASN A 214 17.96 12.33 9.44
N TRP A 215 16.67 12.06 9.61
CA TRP A 215 15.71 13.06 10.04
C TRP A 215 15.82 13.28 11.56
N THR A 216 15.70 14.53 11.98
CA THR A 216 15.61 14.90 13.40
C THR A 216 14.42 15.84 13.61
N PRO A 217 13.70 15.72 14.75
CA PRO A 217 12.68 16.69 15.15
C PRO A 217 13.24 18.12 15.16
N ARG A 218 12.40 19.10 14.84
CA ARG A 218 12.75 20.54 14.88
C ARG A 218 12.36 21.17 16.21
#